data_AF-A0A934CXB8-F1
#
_entry.id   AF-A0A934CXB8-F1
#
_cell.length_a   1.000
_cell.length_b   1.000
_cell.length_c   1.000
_cell.angle_alpha   90.00
_cell.angle_beta   90.00
_cell.angle_gamma   90.00
#
_symmetry.space_group_name_H-M   'P 1'
#
loop_
_entity.id
_entity.type
_entity.pdbx_description
1 polymer ?
#
loop_
_entity_poly.entity_id
_entity_poly.type
_entity_poly.pdbx_seq_one_letter_code
_entity_poly.pdbx_strand_id
1 'polypeptide(L)'
;MPVETITVLGRDITYEIKNVDIHNLEYYPENPRINYIISRYPRGKVTQDFIEQELLKLDSTKERIKDLEENKGLLDEVYVVENKVVEGNTRLCAYRRLSRKYPDDTRWKRIKSRILKGKIKDEELFYILGTFHIKGKTEWDAYEKAAYIHKMIRILNKNPEDIAKQLGKQKKSIEAMLRAYDVMSKKYLTSSNEPSLVNGARDELKKYSYFEAFFLQKELAKKSEDTPDFIDQFVEWVKEDRFKKAQNVRELPKILSHKKATKAFYEGDAEDAFDEAKHILYEHKPEKVDRFYKKVREFRELIHEAEAFKIRDEIESNKNKKNELRECYKDLKRFCKEVGLDAQ
;
A
#
# COMPACT_ATOMS: atom_id res chain seq x y z
N MET A 1 -2.19 5.81 -45.82
CA MET A 1 -2.88 6.05 -44.54
C MET A 1 -1.87 6.68 -43.59
N PRO A 2 -2.25 7.68 -42.77
CA PRO A 2 -1.34 8.26 -41.80
C PRO A 2 -0.85 7.17 -40.84
N VAL A 3 0.45 7.18 -40.55
CA VAL A 3 1.06 6.26 -39.59
C VAL A 3 0.75 6.81 -38.20
N GLU A 4 -0.06 6.07 -37.43
CA GLU A 4 -0.37 6.48 -36.06
C GLU A 4 0.82 6.18 -35.13
N THR A 5 1.15 7.12 -34.26
CA THR A 5 2.27 6.99 -33.30
C THR A 5 1.86 7.37 -31.89
N ILE A 6 2.52 6.75 -30.91
CA ILE A 6 2.50 7.16 -29.50
C ILE A 6 3.93 7.51 -29.08
N THR A 7 4.11 8.67 -28.47
CA THR A 7 5.42 9.09 -27.94
C THR A 7 5.63 8.51 -26.54
N VAL A 8 6.69 7.74 -26.37
CA VAL A 8 7.07 7.11 -25.11
C VAL A 8 8.53 7.40 -24.85
N LEU A 9 8.83 8.07 -23.73
CA LEU A 9 10.20 8.47 -23.36
C LEU A 9 10.94 9.20 -24.49
N GLY A 10 10.23 10.04 -25.23
CA GLY A 10 10.78 10.82 -26.34
C GLY A 10 10.96 10.05 -27.65
N ARG A 11 10.58 8.77 -27.72
CA ARG A 11 10.56 7.99 -28.97
C ARG A 11 9.14 7.78 -29.46
N ASP A 12 8.92 7.96 -30.75
CA ASP A 12 7.67 7.60 -31.40
C ASP A 12 7.60 6.09 -31.68
N ILE A 13 6.53 5.47 -31.19
CA ILE A 13 6.20 4.08 -31.41
C ILE A 13 4.99 4.03 -32.33
N THR A 14 5.16 3.47 -33.52
CA THR A 14 4.05 3.24 -34.44
C THR A 14 3.08 2.21 -33.87
N TYR A 15 1.79 2.40 -34.10
CA TYR A 15 0.77 1.41 -33.76
C TYR A 15 -0.28 1.29 -34.86
N GLU A 16 -1.09 0.23 -34.79
CA GLU A 16 -2.35 0.13 -35.53
C GLU A 16 -3.48 -0.23 -34.58
N ILE A 17 -4.69 0.25 -34.85
CA ILE A 17 -5.90 -0.15 -34.13
C ILE A 17 -6.65 -1.19 -34.95
N LYS A 18 -6.92 -2.36 -34.36
CA LYS A 18 -7.63 -3.47 -35.01
C LYS A 18 -8.49 -4.25 -34.02
N ASN A 19 -9.60 -4.81 -34.51
CA ASN A 19 -10.35 -5.83 -33.79
C ASN A 19 -9.66 -7.19 -33.95
N VAL A 20 -9.05 -7.70 -32.89
CA VAL A 20 -8.29 -8.95 -32.88
C VAL A 20 -9.14 -10.05 -32.26
N ASP A 21 -9.05 -11.27 -32.80
CA ASP A 21 -9.68 -12.44 -32.19
C ASP A 21 -9.11 -12.67 -30.79
N ILE A 22 -9.98 -12.82 -29.79
CA ILE A 22 -9.58 -12.97 -28.38
C ILE A 22 -8.76 -14.25 -28.12
N HIS A 23 -8.87 -15.25 -28.99
CA HIS A 23 -8.14 -16.52 -28.90
C HIS A 23 -6.74 -16.44 -29.50
N ASN A 24 -6.46 -15.41 -30.30
CA ASN A 24 -5.12 -15.15 -30.85
C ASN A 24 -4.25 -14.30 -29.92
N LEU A 25 -4.78 -13.90 -28.76
CA LEU A 25 -4.09 -13.06 -27.78
C LEU A 25 -3.64 -13.87 -26.57
N GLU A 26 -2.55 -13.45 -25.93
CA GLU A 26 -2.02 -14.06 -24.71
C GLU A 26 -1.84 -13.03 -23.60
N TYR A 27 -1.93 -13.46 -22.34
CA TYR A 27 -1.57 -12.64 -21.19
C TYR A 27 -0.06 -12.42 -21.14
N TYR A 28 0.37 -11.17 -20.93
CA TYR A 28 1.79 -10.81 -20.85
C TYR A 28 2.42 -11.22 -19.51
N PRO A 29 3.39 -12.16 -19.48
CA PRO A 29 3.93 -12.72 -18.23
C PRO A 29 4.66 -11.74 -17.30
N GLU A 30 5.23 -10.67 -17.85
CA GLU A 30 5.97 -9.67 -17.08
C GLU A 30 5.08 -8.54 -16.57
N ASN A 31 3.78 -8.51 -16.91
CA ASN A 31 2.86 -7.56 -16.30
C ASN A 31 2.80 -7.84 -14.79
N PRO A 32 2.94 -6.84 -13.89
CA PRO A 32 3.01 -7.06 -12.44
C PRO A 32 1.88 -7.95 -11.86
N ARG A 33 0.66 -7.80 -12.38
CA ARG A 33 -0.50 -8.61 -11.97
C ARG A 33 -0.37 -10.07 -12.41
N ILE A 34 0.06 -10.29 -13.65
CA ILE A 34 0.23 -11.65 -14.21
C ILE A 34 1.45 -12.33 -13.62
N ASN A 35 2.55 -11.59 -13.50
CA ASN A 35 3.81 -12.06 -12.93
C ASN A 35 3.62 -12.57 -11.51
N TYR A 36 2.82 -11.86 -10.71
CA TYR A 36 2.43 -12.32 -9.38
C TYR A 36 1.74 -13.68 -9.43
N ILE A 37 0.72 -13.85 -10.30
CA ILE A 37 0.03 -15.12 -10.47
C ILE A 37 1.05 -16.21 -10.83
N ILE A 38 1.92 -15.98 -11.82
CA ILE A 38 2.92 -16.95 -12.25
C ILE A 38 3.88 -17.32 -11.12
N SER A 39 4.32 -16.35 -10.31
CA SER A 39 5.32 -16.54 -9.26
C SER A 39 4.87 -17.47 -8.13
N ARG A 40 3.56 -17.67 -7.97
CA ARG A 40 2.98 -18.47 -6.88
C ARG A 40 2.87 -19.96 -7.18
N TYR A 41 3.07 -20.36 -8.43
CA TYR A 41 2.86 -21.74 -8.83
C TYR A 41 4.14 -22.29 -9.49
N PRO A 42 4.38 -23.61 -9.38
CA PRO A 42 5.53 -24.23 -10.01
C PRO A 42 5.59 -23.93 -11.52
N ARG A 43 6.81 -23.64 -12.00
CA ARG A 43 7.06 -23.42 -13.43
C ARG A 43 6.54 -24.63 -14.23
N GLY A 44 5.79 -24.36 -15.29
CA GLY A 44 5.16 -25.38 -16.15
C GLY A 44 3.70 -25.73 -15.82
N LYS A 45 3.18 -25.32 -14.65
CA LYS A 45 1.74 -25.50 -14.32
C LYS A 45 0.87 -24.29 -14.67
N VAL A 46 1.48 -23.15 -14.98
CA VAL A 46 0.76 -21.89 -15.23
C VAL A 46 0.48 -21.73 -16.72
N THR A 47 -0.72 -22.12 -17.15
CA THR A 47 -1.22 -21.96 -18.53
C THR A 47 -1.98 -20.64 -18.69
N GLN A 48 -2.31 -20.27 -19.94
CA GLN A 48 -3.17 -19.11 -20.23
C GLN A 48 -4.54 -19.23 -19.56
N ASP A 49 -5.15 -20.42 -19.59
CA ASP A 49 -6.42 -20.68 -18.91
C ASP A 49 -6.29 -20.57 -17.40
N PHE A 50 -5.18 -21.02 -16.83
CA PHE A 50 -4.93 -20.87 -15.39
C PHE A 50 -4.85 -19.40 -14.98
N ILE A 51 -4.06 -18.59 -15.71
CA ILE A 51 -3.97 -17.15 -15.49
C ILE A 51 -5.37 -16.51 -15.56
N GLU A 52 -6.18 -16.91 -16.54
CA GLU A 52 -7.55 -16.43 -16.68
C GLU A 52 -8.43 -16.74 -15.47
N GLN A 53 -8.38 -17.97 -14.95
CA GLN A 53 -9.14 -18.34 -13.75
C GLN A 53 -8.72 -17.50 -12.54
N GLU A 54 -7.43 -17.26 -12.36
CA GLU A 54 -6.94 -16.40 -11.27
C GLU A 54 -7.37 -14.92 -11.45
N LEU A 55 -7.39 -14.43 -12.69
CA LEU A 55 -7.91 -13.09 -13.01
C LEU A 55 -9.41 -12.96 -12.75
N LEU A 56 -10.22 -13.99 -13.04
CA LEU A 56 -11.67 -13.98 -12.82
C LEU A 56 -12.04 -13.89 -11.34
N LYS A 57 -11.15 -14.29 -10.44
CA LYS A 57 -11.36 -14.12 -9.00
C LYS A 57 -11.26 -12.65 -8.58
N LEU A 58 -10.67 -11.76 -9.40
CA LEU A 58 -10.48 -10.33 -9.08
C LEU A 58 -11.83 -9.62 -9.05
N ASP A 59 -12.11 -8.89 -7.97
CA ASP A 59 -13.32 -8.06 -7.89
C ASP A 59 -13.31 -6.99 -8.99
N SER A 60 -12.14 -6.40 -9.26
CA SER A 60 -11.95 -5.50 -10.40
C SER A 60 -12.22 -6.15 -11.76
N THR A 61 -11.99 -7.46 -11.93
CA THR A 61 -12.37 -8.18 -13.15
C THR A 61 -13.88 -8.44 -13.19
N LYS A 62 -14.50 -8.80 -12.05
CA LYS A 62 -15.97 -8.99 -11.97
C LYS A 62 -16.72 -7.69 -12.28
N GLU A 63 -16.29 -6.58 -11.70
CA GLU A 63 -16.79 -5.24 -12.01
C GLU A 63 -16.59 -4.94 -13.49
N ARG A 64 -15.40 -5.20 -14.05
CA ARG A 64 -15.14 -5.00 -15.47
C ARG A 64 -16.05 -5.82 -16.38
N ILE A 65 -16.38 -7.07 -16.01
CA ILE A 65 -17.32 -7.89 -16.77
C ILE A 65 -18.69 -7.22 -16.82
N LYS A 66 -19.18 -6.75 -15.66
CA LYS A 66 -20.46 -6.05 -15.55
C LYS A 66 -20.47 -4.76 -16.38
N ASP A 67 -19.45 -3.92 -16.22
CA ASP A 67 -19.32 -2.66 -16.97
C ASP A 67 -19.35 -2.88 -18.48
N LEU A 68 -18.58 -3.88 -18.95
CA LEU A 68 -18.50 -4.19 -20.38
C LEU A 68 -19.81 -4.73 -20.91
N GLU A 69 -20.46 -5.61 -20.16
CA GLU A 69 -21.76 -6.18 -20.49
C GLU A 69 -22.84 -5.10 -20.61
N GLU A 70 -22.91 -4.16 -19.66
CA GLU A 70 -23.83 -3.02 -19.67
C GLU A 70 -23.53 -2.07 -20.84
N ASN A 71 -22.25 -1.74 -21.06
CA ASN A 71 -21.80 -0.86 -22.14
C ASN A 71 -21.83 -1.53 -23.53
N LYS A 72 -21.96 -2.86 -23.59
CA LYS A 72 -21.92 -3.67 -24.82
C LYS A 72 -20.61 -3.51 -25.63
N GLY A 73 -19.48 -3.25 -24.95
CA GLY A 73 -18.17 -3.12 -25.59
C GLY A 73 -17.14 -2.36 -24.77
N LEU A 74 -15.94 -2.15 -25.33
CA LEU A 74 -14.85 -1.37 -24.74
C LEU A 74 -15.03 0.15 -24.95
N LEU A 75 -14.70 0.94 -23.92
CA LEU A 75 -14.40 2.37 -24.07
C LEU A 75 -12.99 2.60 -24.59
N ASP A 76 -12.01 1.98 -23.92
CA ASP A 76 -10.58 2.08 -24.25
C ASP A 76 -10.07 0.73 -24.78
N GLU A 77 -9.24 0.74 -25.82
CA GLU A 77 -8.65 -0.47 -26.42
C GLU A 77 -7.58 -1.13 -25.53
N VAL A 78 -7.33 -2.43 -25.73
CA VAL A 78 -6.22 -3.14 -25.08
C VAL A 78 -4.91 -2.87 -25.81
N TYR A 79 -3.78 -2.84 -25.09
CA TYR A 79 -2.46 -2.66 -25.72
C TYR A 79 -1.82 -4.02 -25.97
N VAL A 80 -1.31 -4.22 -27.18
CA VAL A 80 -0.75 -5.49 -27.63
C VAL A 80 0.64 -5.27 -28.19
N VAL A 81 1.58 -6.12 -27.79
CA VAL A 81 2.89 -6.28 -28.43
C VAL A 81 2.94 -7.70 -28.98
N GLU A 82 3.16 -7.85 -30.28
CA GLU A 82 3.02 -9.12 -31.00
C GLU A 82 1.60 -9.71 -30.80
N ASN A 83 1.46 -10.77 -30.01
CA ASN A 83 0.19 -11.37 -29.60
C ASN A 83 -0.09 -11.20 -28.09
N LYS A 84 0.77 -10.51 -27.34
CA LYS A 84 0.65 -10.41 -25.88
C LYS A 84 -0.05 -9.13 -25.47
N VAL A 85 -1.10 -9.26 -24.66
CA VAL A 85 -1.81 -8.13 -24.05
C VAL A 85 -0.97 -7.61 -22.89
N VAL A 86 -0.31 -6.49 -23.12
CA VAL A 86 0.59 -5.87 -22.14
C VAL A 86 -0.20 -5.04 -21.14
N GLU A 87 -1.24 -4.34 -21.61
CA GLU A 87 -2.19 -3.56 -20.82
C GLU A 87 -3.62 -3.94 -21.24
N GLY A 88 -4.53 -4.05 -20.28
CA GLY A 88 -5.90 -4.51 -20.52
C GLY A 88 -6.12 -6.01 -20.28
N ASN A 89 -5.27 -6.67 -19.50
CA ASN A 89 -5.41 -8.11 -19.17
C ASN A 89 -6.80 -8.47 -18.59
N THR A 90 -7.36 -7.64 -17.70
CA THR A 90 -8.72 -7.88 -17.16
C THR A 90 -9.81 -7.67 -18.19
N ARG A 91 -9.61 -6.79 -19.19
CA ARG A 91 -10.52 -6.59 -20.33
C ARG A 91 -10.50 -7.80 -21.27
N LEU A 92 -9.33 -8.34 -21.59
CA LEU A 92 -9.23 -9.59 -22.35
C LEU A 92 -9.95 -10.74 -21.62
N CYS A 93 -9.67 -10.90 -20.33
CA CYS A 93 -10.32 -11.90 -19.47
C CYS A 93 -11.85 -11.75 -19.47
N ALA A 94 -12.35 -10.52 -19.33
CA ALA A 94 -13.78 -10.24 -19.37
C ALA A 94 -14.41 -10.55 -20.74
N TYR A 95 -13.75 -10.18 -21.83
CA TYR A 95 -14.21 -10.53 -23.19
C TYR A 95 -14.33 -12.04 -23.39
N ARG A 96 -13.34 -12.81 -22.93
CA ARG A 96 -13.40 -14.28 -22.99
C ARG A 96 -14.53 -14.85 -22.14
N ARG A 97 -14.76 -14.29 -20.96
CA ARG A 97 -15.89 -14.68 -20.10
C ARG A 97 -17.24 -14.40 -20.74
N LEU A 98 -17.41 -13.22 -21.35
CA LEU A 98 -18.64 -12.82 -22.03
C LEU A 98 -18.86 -13.60 -23.32
N SER A 99 -17.79 -13.91 -24.07
CA SER A 99 -17.84 -14.79 -25.26
C SER A 99 -18.33 -16.20 -24.94
N ARG A 100 -17.98 -16.73 -23.76
CA ARG A 100 -18.52 -18.01 -23.26
C ARG A 100 -19.97 -17.89 -22.77
N LYS A 101 -20.33 -16.76 -22.13
CA LYS A 101 -21.69 -16.50 -21.64
C LYS A 101 -22.69 -16.30 -22.80
N TYR A 102 -22.25 -15.66 -23.89
CA TYR A 102 -23.03 -15.37 -25.08
C TYR A 102 -22.33 -15.92 -26.33
N PRO A 103 -22.42 -17.24 -26.58
CA PRO A 103 -21.67 -17.89 -27.65
C PRO A 103 -21.99 -17.36 -29.05
N ASP A 104 -23.25 -16.98 -29.30
CA ASP A 104 -23.74 -16.50 -30.60
C ASP A 104 -23.51 -15.00 -30.84
N ASP A 105 -23.10 -14.26 -29.80
CA ASP A 105 -22.88 -12.82 -29.89
C ASP A 105 -21.45 -12.53 -30.38
N THR A 106 -21.36 -12.16 -31.65
CA THR A 106 -20.08 -11.89 -32.34
C THR A 106 -19.30 -10.72 -31.74
N ARG A 107 -19.96 -9.82 -30.99
CA ARG A 107 -19.31 -8.66 -30.35
C ARG A 107 -18.23 -9.07 -29.35
N TRP A 108 -18.39 -10.22 -28.70
CA TRP A 108 -17.44 -10.71 -27.70
C TRP A 108 -16.31 -11.55 -28.30
N LYS A 109 -16.36 -11.88 -29.59
CA LYS A 109 -15.33 -12.72 -30.26
C LYS A 109 -14.07 -11.95 -30.61
N ARG A 110 -14.17 -10.63 -30.76
CA ARG A 110 -13.05 -9.78 -31.14
C ARG A 110 -12.95 -8.57 -30.22
N ILE A 111 -11.72 -8.25 -29.82
CA ILE A 111 -11.43 -7.14 -28.92
C ILE A 111 -10.67 -6.03 -29.65
N LYS A 112 -11.12 -4.79 -29.47
CA LYS A 112 -10.45 -3.61 -30.02
C LYS A 112 -9.07 -3.48 -29.36
N SER A 113 -8.03 -3.48 -30.18
CA SER A 113 -6.63 -3.57 -29.74
C SER A 113 -5.79 -2.50 -30.42
N ARG A 114 -4.94 -1.82 -29.64
CA ARG A 114 -3.82 -1.01 -30.12
C ARG A 114 -2.57 -1.89 -30.18
N ILE A 115 -2.14 -2.24 -31.39
CA ILE A 115 -1.01 -3.14 -31.62
C ILE A 115 0.23 -2.29 -31.87
N LEU A 116 1.15 -2.27 -30.92
CA LEU A 116 2.42 -1.56 -31.02
C LEU A 116 3.34 -2.28 -32.01
N LYS A 117 3.96 -1.52 -32.91
CA LYS A 117 4.80 -2.02 -34.00
C LYS A 117 6.27 -1.72 -33.76
N GLY A 118 7.11 -2.55 -34.37
CA GLY A 118 8.57 -2.46 -34.25
C GLY A 118 9.10 -3.00 -32.93
N LYS A 119 10.40 -2.80 -32.70
CA LYS A 119 11.06 -3.23 -31.47
C LYS A 119 10.65 -2.29 -30.33
N ILE A 120 9.92 -2.82 -29.35
CA ILE A 120 9.54 -2.12 -28.12
C ILE A 120 10.54 -2.48 -27.04
N LYS A 121 11.16 -1.49 -26.39
CA LYS A 121 12.06 -1.74 -25.26
C LYS A 121 11.23 -2.01 -24.01
N ASP A 122 11.72 -2.88 -23.14
CA ASP A 122 11.06 -3.19 -21.86
C ASP A 122 10.79 -1.92 -21.04
N GLU A 123 11.73 -0.98 -21.02
CA GLU A 123 11.56 0.30 -20.35
C GLU A 123 10.35 1.09 -20.87
N GLU A 124 10.18 1.16 -22.20
CA GLU A 124 9.08 1.88 -22.83
C GLU A 124 7.75 1.21 -22.49
N LEU A 125 7.74 -0.13 -22.54
CA LEU A 125 6.59 -0.91 -22.17
C LEU A 125 6.17 -0.69 -20.72
N PHE A 126 7.11 -0.74 -19.79
CA PHE A 126 6.85 -0.48 -18.37
C PHE A 126 6.50 0.98 -18.11
N TYR A 127 7.02 1.94 -18.89
CA TYR A 127 6.57 3.33 -18.79
C TYR A 127 5.09 3.48 -19.17
N ILE A 128 4.66 2.82 -20.26
CA ILE A 128 3.25 2.78 -20.68
C ILE A 128 2.39 2.19 -19.54
N LEU A 129 2.78 1.04 -19.00
CA LEU A 129 2.04 0.37 -17.92
C LEU A 129 1.92 1.23 -16.66
N GLY A 130 3.03 1.83 -16.22
CA GLY A 130 3.03 2.72 -15.05
C GLY A 130 2.14 3.94 -15.25
N THR A 131 2.12 4.51 -16.46
CA THR A 131 1.25 5.66 -16.77
C THR A 131 -0.23 5.28 -16.63
N PHE A 132 -0.66 4.16 -17.19
CA PHE A 132 -2.06 3.74 -17.13
C PHE A 132 -2.52 3.30 -15.74
N HIS A 133 -1.67 2.63 -14.97
CA HIS A 133 -2.08 2.01 -13.69
C HIS A 133 -1.75 2.83 -12.45
N ILE A 134 -0.94 3.88 -12.58
CA ILE A 134 -0.59 4.77 -11.47
C ILE A 134 -1.22 6.15 -11.62
N LYS A 135 -1.48 6.60 -12.86
CA LYS A 135 -2.18 7.87 -13.14
C LYS A 135 -3.56 7.68 -13.81
N GLY A 136 -3.93 6.47 -14.22
CA GLY A 136 -5.14 6.21 -15.00
C GLY A 136 -6.29 5.59 -14.21
N LYS A 137 -7.34 5.19 -14.94
CA LYS A 137 -8.68 4.83 -14.42
C LYS A 137 -8.79 3.48 -13.69
N THR A 138 -7.75 2.64 -13.72
CA THR A 138 -7.76 1.32 -13.06
C THR A 138 -6.46 1.13 -12.29
N GLU A 139 -6.53 1.43 -11.00
CA GLU A 139 -5.37 1.35 -10.12
C GLU A 139 -4.92 -0.09 -9.90
N TRP A 140 -3.60 -0.29 -9.91
CA TRP A 140 -3.00 -1.48 -9.33
C TRP A 140 -3.12 -1.46 -7.80
N ASP A 141 -3.23 -2.65 -7.21
CA ASP A 141 -3.18 -2.80 -5.76
C ASP A 141 -1.79 -2.43 -5.24
N ALA A 142 -1.68 -2.15 -3.93
CA ALA A 142 -0.44 -1.66 -3.33
C ALA A 142 0.77 -2.58 -3.59
N TYR A 143 0.59 -3.90 -3.51
CA TYR A 143 1.63 -4.88 -3.83
C TYR A 143 2.03 -4.85 -5.31
N GLU A 144 1.07 -4.77 -6.23
CA GLU A 144 1.31 -4.70 -7.68
C GLU A 144 2.07 -3.43 -8.06
N LYS A 145 1.71 -2.28 -7.45
CA LYS A 145 2.45 -1.03 -7.57
C LYS A 145 3.89 -1.17 -7.07
N ALA A 146 4.11 -1.90 -5.97
CA ALA A 146 5.44 -2.14 -5.43
C ALA A 146 6.29 -3.07 -6.32
N ALA A 147 5.67 -4.11 -6.90
CA ALA A 147 6.32 -5.00 -7.87
C ALA A 147 6.78 -4.24 -9.12
N TYR A 148 5.95 -3.31 -9.61
CA TYR A 148 6.31 -2.39 -10.68
C TYR A 148 7.54 -1.54 -10.33
N ILE A 149 7.52 -0.89 -9.17
CA ILE A 149 8.63 -0.04 -8.68
C ILE A 149 9.91 -0.88 -8.56
N HIS A 150 9.81 -2.09 -8.02
CA HIS A 150 10.93 -3.02 -7.90
C HIS A 150 11.54 -3.35 -9.26
N LYS A 151 10.71 -3.71 -10.27
CA LYS A 151 11.21 -3.96 -11.63
C LYS A 151 11.92 -2.74 -12.21
N MET A 152 11.31 -1.55 -12.10
CA MET A 152 11.88 -0.32 -12.65
C MET A 152 13.26 -0.01 -12.05
N ILE A 153 13.39 -0.12 -10.73
CA ILE A 153 14.61 0.30 -10.02
C ILE A 153 15.67 -0.80 -9.99
N ARG A 154 15.30 -2.04 -9.64
CA ARG A 154 16.26 -3.14 -9.40
C ARG A 154 16.65 -3.90 -10.65
N ILE A 155 15.77 -3.96 -11.65
CA ILE A 155 15.99 -4.77 -12.86
C ILE A 155 16.31 -3.86 -14.05
N LEU A 156 15.54 -2.78 -14.23
CA LEU A 156 15.76 -1.82 -15.31
C LEU A 156 16.71 -0.67 -14.93
N ASN A 157 17.30 -0.73 -13.72
CA ASN A 157 18.29 0.23 -13.21
C ASN A 157 17.86 1.70 -13.33
N LYS A 158 16.56 1.98 -13.12
CA LYS A 158 16.04 3.35 -13.14
C LYS A 158 16.34 4.08 -11.85
N ASN A 159 16.54 5.38 -11.99
CA ASN A 159 16.80 6.27 -10.87
C ASN A 159 15.53 6.35 -9.97
N PRO A 160 15.63 6.05 -8.66
CA PRO A 160 14.50 6.10 -7.74
C PRO A 160 13.78 7.46 -7.68
N GLU A 161 14.51 8.57 -7.81
CA GLU A 161 13.97 9.92 -7.81
C GLU A 161 13.11 10.20 -9.05
N ASP A 162 13.50 9.67 -10.21
CA ASP A 162 12.71 9.82 -11.44
C ASP A 162 11.42 9.01 -11.36
N ILE A 163 11.49 7.80 -10.80
CA ILE A 163 10.29 7.01 -10.50
C ILE A 163 9.41 7.74 -9.48
N ALA A 164 9.99 8.29 -8.41
CA ALA A 164 9.25 9.05 -7.40
C ALA A 164 8.47 10.23 -8.04
N LYS A 165 9.14 11.01 -8.90
CA LYS A 165 8.51 12.10 -9.67
C LYS A 165 7.42 11.59 -10.61
N GLN A 166 7.70 10.52 -11.37
CA GLN A 166 6.73 9.90 -12.27
C GLN A 166 5.46 9.51 -11.51
N LEU A 167 5.60 8.96 -10.29
CA LEU A 167 4.49 8.47 -9.49
C LEU A 167 3.87 9.53 -8.55
N GLY A 168 4.41 10.76 -8.52
CA GLY A 168 3.96 11.79 -7.59
C GLY A 168 4.19 11.43 -6.11
N LYS A 169 5.22 10.64 -5.81
CA LYS A 169 5.56 10.17 -4.46
C LYS A 169 6.87 10.77 -3.97
N GLN A 170 7.04 10.82 -2.65
CA GLN A 170 8.33 11.18 -2.04
C GLN A 170 9.31 10.01 -2.14
N LYS A 171 10.62 10.32 -2.25
CA LYS A 171 11.70 9.31 -2.28
C LYS A 171 11.60 8.29 -1.13
N LYS A 172 11.37 8.78 0.10
CA LYS A 172 11.17 7.92 1.29
C LYS A 172 10.05 6.89 1.11
N SER A 173 8.97 7.27 0.42
CA SER A 173 7.86 6.34 0.14
C SER A 173 8.27 5.27 -0.86
N ILE A 174 9.01 5.62 -1.92
CA ILE A 174 9.54 4.65 -2.90
C ILE A 174 10.48 3.66 -2.22
N GLU A 175 11.38 4.14 -1.35
CA GLU A 175 12.30 3.27 -0.59
C GLU A 175 11.55 2.33 0.35
N ALA A 176 10.53 2.82 1.06
CA ALA A 176 9.70 1.99 1.93
C ALA A 176 8.94 0.93 1.11
N MET A 177 8.38 1.30 -0.04
CA MET A 177 7.67 0.36 -0.93
C MET A 177 8.59 -0.74 -1.46
N LEU A 178 9.81 -0.38 -1.86
CA LEU A 178 10.82 -1.35 -2.31
C LEU A 178 11.16 -2.36 -1.21
N ARG A 179 11.50 -1.86 -0.01
CA ARG A 179 11.87 -2.73 1.12
C ARG A 179 10.72 -3.61 1.57
N ALA A 180 9.50 -3.06 1.59
CA ALA A 180 8.29 -3.80 1.89
C ALA A 180 8.08 -4.94 0.90
N TYR A 181 8.22 -4.66 -0.40
CA TYR A 181 8.10 -5.67 -1.44
C TYR A 181 9.19 -6.75 -1.32
N ASP A 182 10.44 -6.36 -1.09
CA ASP A 182 11.56 -7.29 -0.91
C ASP A 182 11.34 -8.24 0.26
N VAL A 183 10.96 -7.73 1.44
CA VAL A 183 10.69 -8.57 2.62
C VAL A 183 9.49 -9.46 2.42
N MET A 184 8.39 -8.89 1.92
CA MET A 184 7.16 -9.67 1.72
C MET A 184 7.36 -10.77 0.68
N SER A 185 8.01 -10.48 -0.45
CA SER A 185 8.25 -11.49 -1.48
C SER A 185 9.25 -12.55 -1.06
N LYS A 186 10.31 -12.21 -0.30
CA LYS A 186 11.41 -13.14 0.03
C LYS A 186 11.27 -13.89 1.34
N LYS A 187 10.50 -13.35 2.30
CA LYS A 187 10.33 -13.93 3.65
C LYS A 187 8.89 -14.32 3.95
N TYR A 188 7.92 -13.46 3.61
CA TYR A 188 6.51 -13.73 3.92
C TYR A 188 5.87 -14.73 2.96
N LEU A 189 5.93 -14.47 1.64
CA LEU A 189 5.25 -15.30 0.64
C LEU A 189 5.96 -16.62 0.32
N THR A 190 7.27 -16.71 0.57
CA THR A 190 8.11 -17.90 0.31
C THR A 190 8.08 -18.92 1.43
N SER A 191 7.76 -18.51 2.66
CA SER A 191 7.72 -19.41 3.82
C SER A 191 6.38 -20.15 3.96
N SER A 192 5.38 -19.78 3.17
CA SER A 192 4.10 -20.48 3.04
C SER A 192 4.27 -21.77 2.23
N ASN A 193 4.89 -22.80 2.80
CA ASN A 193 4.97 -24.16 2.23
C ASN A 193 3.64 -24.94 2.30
N GLU A 194 2.57 -24.31 2.76
CA GLU A 194 1.22 -24.86 2.84
C GLU A 194 0.46 -24.60 1.52
N PRO A 195 0.05 -25.64 0.77
CA PRO A 195 -0.78 -25.51 -0.45
C PRO A 195 -2.22 -25.08 -0.16
N SER A 196 -2.51 -24.60 1.04
CA SER A 196 -3.85 -24.16 1.43
C SER A 196 -4.05 -22.70 1.00
N LEU A 197 -5.24 -22.43 0.49
CA LEU A 197 -5.79 -21.09 0.20
C LEU A 197 -5.48 -20.48 -1.17
N VAL A 198 -5.89 -21.21 -2.20
CA VAL A 198 -6.29 -20.67 -3.52
C VAL A 198 -7.35 -19.54 -3.42
N ASN A 199 -7.98 -19.36 -2.23
CA ASN A 199 -8.91 -18.27 -1.90
C ASN A 199 -8.35 -17.20 -0.93
N GLY A 200 -7.30 -17.48 -0.14
CA GLY A 200 -6.68 -16.53 0.81
C GLY A 200 -5.49 -15.76 0.22
N ALA A 201 -5.01 -16.18 -0.95
CA ALA A 201 -3.88 -15.59 -1.66
C ALA A 201 -3.91 -14.07 -1.86
N ARG A 202 -5.10 -13.45 -1.87
CA ARG A 202 -5.25 -11.99 -1.94
C ARG A 202 -5.29 -11.31 -0.60
N ASP A 203 -5.85 -11.94 0.41
CA ASP A 203 -5.81 -11.41 1.76
C ASP A 203 -4.35 -11.36 2.23
N GLU A 204 -3.54 -12.35 1.82
CA GLU A 204 -2.09 -12.29 1.93
C GLU A 204 -1.49 -11.05 1.25
N LEU A 205 -1.90 -10.70 0.01
CA LEU A 205 -1.38 -9.50 -0.65
C LEU A 205 -1.75 -8.20 0.03
N LYS A 206 -2.95 -8.14 0.64
CA LYS A 206 -3.37 -6.96 1.41
C LYS A 206 -2.45 -6.72 2.61
N LYS A 207 -1.78 -7.77 3.11
CA LYS A 207 -0.75 -7.66 4.16
C LYS A 207 0.47 -6.83 3.74
N TYR A 208 0.67 -6.57 2.44
CA TYR A 208 1.69 -5.63 1.95
C TYR A 208 1.65 -4.28 2.69
N SER A 209 0.45 -3.77 2.96
CA SER A 209 0.27 -2.48 3.64
C SER A 209 0.89 -2.44 5.05
N TYR A 210 1.05 -3.59 5.70
CA TYR A 210 1.68 -3.73 7.03
C TYR A 210 3.20 -3.57 6.90
N PHE A 211 3.81 -4.21 5.91
CA PHE A 211 5.23 -4.05 5.58
C PHE A 211 5.56 -2.62 5.13
N GLU A 212 4.72 -2.01 4.31
CA GLU A 212 4.88 -0.60 3.95
C GLU A 212 4.78 0.31 5.18
N ALA A 213 3.79 0.09 6.04
CA ALA A 213 3.65 0.84 7.30
C ALA A 213 4.88 0.68 8.21
N PHE A 214 5.48 -0.51 8.26
CA PHE A 214 6.72 -0.79 8.99
C PHE A 214 7.88 0.07 8.47
N PHE A 215 8.18 -0.01 7.17
CA PHE A 215 9.33 0.71 6.59
C PHE A 215 9.15 2.23 6.50
N LEU A 216 7.92 2.73 6.64
CA LEU A 216 7.67 4.15 6.82
C LEU A 216 8.08 4.68 8.21
N GLN A 217 8.10 3.81 9.23
CA GLN A 217 8.58 4.16 10.58
C GLN A 217 10.11 4.10 10.63
N LYS A 218 10.75 5.23 10.93
CA LYS A 218 12.21 5.34 10.94
C LYS A 218 12.84 4.45 12.00
N GLU A 219 12.19 4.37 13.16
CA GLU A 219 12.63 3.58 14.32
C GLU A 219 12.59 2.08 14.02
N LEU A 220 11.53 1.60 13.35
CA LEU A 220 11.40 0.19 12.98
C LEU A 220 12.38 -0.18 11.87
N ALA A 221 12.47 0.66 10.83
CA ALA A 221 13.40 0.45 9.72
C ALA A 221 14.85 0.40 10.21
N LYS A 222 15.25 1.35 11.07
CA LYS A 222 16.59 1.34 11.69
C LYS A 222 16.80 0.09 12.55
N LYS A 223 15.83 -0.27 13.41
CA LYS A 223 15.95 -1.48 14.24
C LYS A 223 16.10 -2.76 13.41
N SER A 224 15.44 -2.84 12.24
CA SER A 224 15.60 -3.99 11.32
C SER A 224 16.96 -4.04 10.63
N GLU A 225 17.64 -2.91 10.49
CA GLU A 225 19.02 -2.84 9.96
C GLU A 225 20.03 -3.22 11.04
N ASP A 226 19.85 -2.69 12.26
CA ASP A 226 20.72 -2.95 13.40
C ASP A 226 20.56 -4.39 13.94
N THR A 227 19.39 -5.00 13.75
CA THR A 227 19.07 -6.35 14.22
C THR A 227 18.28 -7.11 13.15
N PRO A 228 18.96 -7.86 12.26
CA PRO A 228 18.31 -8.55 11.15
C PRO A 228 17.15 -9.47 11.58
N ASP A 229 17.28 -10.20 12.69
CA ASP A 229 16.21 -11.09 13.21
C ASP A 229 14.93 -10.33 13.58
N PHE A 230 14.99 -9.02 13.79
CA PHE A 230 13.81 -8.21 14.09
C PHE A 230 12.83 -8.16 12.91
N ILE A 231 13.33 -8.20 11.66
CA ILE A 231 12.41 -8.25 10.50
C ILE A 231 11.71 -9.59 10.40
N ASP A 232 12.37 -10.68 10.79
CA ASP A 232 11.79 -12.02 10.81
C ASP A 232 10.73 -12.12 11.90
N GLN A 233 10.97 -11.56 13.10
CA GLN A 233 9.93 -11.43 14.13
C GLN A 233 8.71 -10.65 13.61
N PHE A 234 8.92 -9.54 12.89
CA PHE A 234 7.82 -8.78 12.33
C PHE A 234 7.04 -9.58 11.28
N VAL A 235 7.72 -10.36 10.43
CA VAL A 235 7.07 -11.27 9.47
C VAL A 235 6.18 -12.27 10.19
N GLU A 236 6.64 -12.88 11.29
CA GLU A 236 5.83 -13.80 12.08
C GLU A 236 4.64 -13.11 12.73
N TRP A 237 4.79 -11.90 13.28
CA TRP A 237 3.66 -11.15 13.83
C TRP A 237 2.56 -10.84 12.80
N VAL A 238 2.94 -10.64 11.53
CA VAL A 238 1.97 -10.44 10.44
C VAL A 238 1.25 -11.75 10.10
N LYS A 239 1.95 -12.90 10.13
CA LYS A 239 1.35 -14.23 9.90
C LYS A 239 0.42 -14.66 11.03
N GLU A 240 0.78 -14.35 12.26
CA GLU A 240 -0.01 -14.61 13.47
C GLU A 240 -1.20 -13.64 13.62
N ASP A 241 -1.43 -12.74 12.67
CA ASP A 241 -2.49 -11.75 12.73
C ASP A 241 -2.43 -10.83 13.98
N ARG A 242 -1.24 -10.59 14.55
CA ARG A 242 -1.05 -9.70 15.71
C ARG A 242 -1.46 -8.25 15.47
N PHE A 243 -1.70 -7.89 14.22
CA PHE A 243 -2.17 -6.57 13.82
C PHE A 243 -3.51 -6.70 13.11
N LYS A 244 -4.55 -6.09 13.68
CA LYS A 244 -5.90 -6.04 13.06
C LYS A 244 -5.91 -5.23 11.76
N LYS A 245 -5.04 -4.21 11.66
CA LYS A 245 -4.89 -3.35 10.47
C LYS A 245 -3.48 -2.76 10.36
N ALA A 246 -3.06 -2.42 9.14
CA ALA A 246 -1.74 -1.83 8.88
C ALA A 246 -1.46 -0.54 9.66
N GLN A 247 -2.49 0.23 10.02
CA GLN A 247 -2.35 1.42 10.86
C GLN A 247 -1.79 1.10 12.25
N ASN A 248 -2.06 -0.11 12.79
CA ASN A 248 -1.53 -0.54 14.09
C ASN A 248 0.01 -0.59 14.08
N VAL A 249 0.62 -1.01 12.97
CA VAL A 249 2.08 -1.07 12.82
C VAL A 249 2.74 0.30 13.03
N ARG A 250 2.03 1.40 12.71
CA ARG A 250 2.55 2.76 12.91
C ARG A 250 2.69 3.14 14.38
N GLU A 251 1.95 2.48 15.27
CA GLU A 251 2.03 2.71 16.72
C GLU A 251 3.01 1.75 17.42
N LEU A 252 3.48 0.71 16.71
CA LEU A 252 4.43 -0.26 17.23
C LEU A 252 5.68 0.39 17.87
N PRO A 253 6.29 1.46 17.33
CA PRO A 253 7.41 2.12 18.00
C PRO A 253 7.10 2.57 19.43
N LYS A 254 5.87 3.04 19.68
CA LYS A 254 5.47 3.49 21.01
C LYS A 254 5.35 2.30 21.97
N ILE A 255 4.74 1.21 21.51
CA ILE A 255 4.62 -0.05 22.27
C ILE A 255 6.01 -0.59 22.64
N LEU A 256 6.92 -0.65 21.65
CA LEU A 256 8.29 -1.15 21.82
C LEU A 256 9.16 -0.25 22.71
N SER A 257 8.78 1.02 22.90
CA SER A 257 9.49 1.95 23.79
C SER A 257 9.11 1.80 25.27
N HIS A 258 8.07 1.01 25.58
CA HIS A 258 7.54 0.86 26.94
C HIS A 258 7.61 -0.60 27.40
N LYS A 259 8.47 -0.90 28.39
CA LYS A 259 8.80 -2.26 28.84
C LYS A 259 7.57 -3.15 29.11
N LYS A 260 6.55 -2.64 29.82
CA LYS A 260 5.33 -3.43 30.11
C LYS A 260 4.46 -3.65 28.88
N ALA A 261 4.33 -2.64 28.03
CA ALA A 261 3.53 -2.75 26.80
C ALA A 261 4.21 -3.69 25.80
N THR A 262 5.54 -3.60 25.69
CA THR A 262 6.34 -4.55 24.93
C THR A 262 6.13 -5.97 25.44
N LYS A 263 6.22 -6.19 26.76
CA LYS A 263 6.00 -7.51 27.35
C LYS A 263 4.63 -8.08 26.97
N ALA A 264 3.56 -7.30 27.14
CA ALA A 264 2.21 -7.71 26.73
C ALA A 264 2.09 -8.01 25.24
N PHE A 265 2.71 -7.19 24.38
CA PHE A 265 2.69 -7.43 22.93
C PHE A 265 3.39 -8.73 22.51
N TYR A 266 4.49 -9.10 23.18
CA TYR A 266 5.26 -10.30 22.87
C TYR A 266 4.66 -11.57 23.49
N GLU A 267 4.18 -11.50 24.72
CA GLU A 267 3.72 -12.67 25.49
C GLU A 267 2.21 -12.90 25.42
N GLY A 268 1.43 -11.88 25.03
CA GLY A 268 -0.02 -11.97 24.90
C GLY A 268 -0.46 -12.78 23.68
N ASP A 269 -1.72 -13.24 23.74
CA ASP A 269 -2.39 -13.93 22.65
C ASP A 269 -2.45 -13.04 21.40
N ALA A 270 -2.14 -13.61 20.24
CA ALA A 270 -1.89 -12.83 19.05
C ALA A 270 -3.05 -11.88 18.67
N GLU A 271 -4.31 -12.35 18.80
CA GLU A 271 -5.51 -11.60 18.45
C GLU A 271 -5.70 -10.30 19.26
N ASP A 272 -5.26 -10.30 20.53
CA ASP A 272 -5.48 -9.20 21.49
C ASP A 272 -4.20 -8.49 21.93
N ALA A 273 -3.02 -9.08 21.68
CA ALA A 273 -1.72 -8.60 22.14
C ALA A 273 -1.46 -7.12 21.80
N PHE A 274 -1.87 -6.67 20.61
CA PHE A 274 -1.73 -5.26 20.24
C PHE A 274 -2.63 -4.34 21.05
N ASP A 275 -3.90 -4.72 21.25
CA ASP A 275 -4.88 -3.90 21.96
C ASP A 275 -4.56 -3.86 23.47
N GLU A 276 -4.12 -4.98 24.06
CA GLU A 276 -3.63 -5.05 25.44
C GLU A 276 -2.39 -4.18 25.63
N ALA A 277 -1.39 -4.31 24.76
CA ALA A 277 -0.19 -3.50 24.82
C ALA A 277 -0.51 -2.00 24.68
N LYS A 278 -1.49 -1.67 23.83
CA LYS A 278 -1.98 -0.30 23.69
C LYS A 278 -2.69 0.17 24.95
N HIS A 279 -3.54 -0.64 25.56
CA HIS A 279 -4.22 -0.32 26.82
C HIS A 279 -3.22 -0.02 27.94
N ILE A 280 -2.22 -0.88 28.13
CA ILE A 280 -1.13 -0.68 29.10
C ILE A 280 -0.37 0.63 28.82
N LEU A 281 -0.17 0.97 27.55
CA LEU A 281 0.44 2.24 27.17
C LEU A 281 -0.46 3.44 27.51
N TYR A 282 -1.79 3.34 27.32
CA TYR A 282 -2.75 4.36 27.74
C TYR A 282 -2.76 4.56 29.25
N GLU A 283 -2.79 3.48 30.04
CA GLU A 283 -2.82 3.57 31.50
C GLU A 283 -1.55 4.19 32.09
N HIS A 284 -0.38 3.80 31.58
CA HIS A 284 0.89 4.23 32.15
C HIS A 284 1.49 5.50 31.53
N LYS A 285 1.12 5.82 30.28
CA LYS A 285 1.66 6.94 29.50
C LYS A 285 0.56 7.60 28.65
N PRO A 286 -0.51 8.13 29.26
CA PRO A 286 -1.64 8.71 28.52
C PRO A 286 -1.19 9.85 27.58
N GLU A 287 -0.12 10.58 27.90
CA GLU A 287 0.45 11.63 27.05
C GLU A 287 0.99 11.15 25.69
N LYS A 288 1.30 9.86 25.55
CA LYS A 288 1.88 9.28 24.33
C LYS A 288 0.81 8.89 23.31
N VAL A 289 -0.44 8.83 23.73
CA VAL A 289 -1.55 8.21 23.01
C VAL A 289 -2.82 9.05 23.01
N ASP A 290 -2.93 10.04 23.89
CA ASP A 290 -4.02 11.00 23.94
C ASP A 290 -3.52 12.45 23.84
N ARG A 291 -4.16 13.25 22.98
CA ARG A 291 -3.75 14.64 22.69
C ARG A 291 -4.00 15.58 23.88
N PHE A 292 -5.09 15.38 24.62
CA PHE A 292 -5.39 16.18 25.79
C PHE A 292 -4.34 15.95 26.87
N TYR A 293 -4.05 14.70 27.21
CA TYR A 293 -3.02 14.38 28.21
C TYR A 293 -1.60 14.78 27.77
N LYS A 294 -1.32 14.76 26.46
CA LYS A 294 -0.10 15.34 25.91
C LYS A 294 0.02 16.83 26.27
N LYS A 295 -1.06 17.59 26.08
CA LYS A 295 -1.11 19.03 26.38
C LYS A 295 -1.02 19.31 27.89
N VAL A 296 -1.66 18.48 28.71
CA VAL A 296 -1.52 18.54 30.17
C VAL A 296 -0.06 18.37 30.59
N ARG A 297 0.65 17.40 29.99
CA ARG A 297 2.08 17.19 30.29
C ARG A 297 2.95 18.36 29.83
N GLU A 298 2.75 18.85 28.61
CA GLU A 298 3.48 20.02 28.08
C GLU A 298 3.26 21.27 28.97
N PHE A 299 2.03 21.50 29.43
CA PHE A 299 1.72 22.60 30.34
C PHE A 299 2.41 22.44 31.70
N ARG A 300 2.43 21.23 32.25
CA ARG A 300 3.16 20.94 33.50
C ARG A 300 4.66 21.17 33.37
N GLU A 301 5.26 20.75 32.26
CA GLU A 301 6.69 21.00 31.97
C GLU A 301 6.96 22.51 31.86
N LEU A 302 6.10 23.26 31.17
CA LEU A 302 6.19 24.72 31.06
C LEU A 302 6.11 25.43 32.42
N ILE A 303 5.19 25.02 33.30
CA ILE A 303 5.11 25.58 34.66
C ILE A 303 6.36 25.23 35.48
N HIS A 304 6.88 24.01 35.33
CA HIS A 304 8.04 23.57 36.10
C HIS A 304 9.33 24.29 35.68
N GLU A 305 9.49 24.54 34.39
CA GLU A 305 10.62 25.27 33.80
C GLU A 305 10.49 26.78 33.93
N ALA A 306 9.31 27.28 34.31
CA ALA A 306 9.09 28.70 34.49
C ALA A 306 9.96 29.27 35.62
N GLU A 307 10.78 30.25 35.30
CA GLU A 307 11.49 31.06 36.29
C GLU A 307 10.48 31.94 37.03
N ALA A 308 9.96 31.44 38.14
CA ALA A 308 8.90 32.09 38.92
C ALA A 308 9.21 33.56 39.28
N PHE A 309 10.49 33.89 39.45
CA PHE A 309 10.95 35.25 39.71
C PHE A 309 10.73 36.19 38.52
N LYS A 310 11.12 35.79 37.30
CA LYS A 310 10.88 36.59 36.08
C LYS A 310 9.39 36.78 35.81
N ILE A 311 8.59 35.73 36.00
CA ILE A 311 7.13 35.83 35.83
C ILE A 311 6.52 36.78 36.85
N ARG A 312 7.00 36.79 38.10
CA ARG A 312 6.52 37.70 39.15
C ARG A 312 6.67 39.17 38.73
N ASP A 313 7.86 39.56 38.28
CA ASP A 313 8.14 40.95 37.86
C ASP A 313 7.27 41.36 36.66
N GLU A 314 7.06 40.43 35.71
CA GLU A 314 6.19 40.66 34.54
C GLU A 314 4.71 40.86 34.90
N ILE A 315 4.19 40.13 35.89
CA ILE A 315 2.77 40.26 36.29
C ILE A 315 2.52 41.40 37.28
N GLU A 316 3.54 41.87 37.99
CA GLU A 316 3.45 43.11 38.77
C GLU A 316 3.34 44.33 37.86
N SER A 317 4.07 44.33 36.75
CA SER A 317 4.09 45.43 35.77
C SER A 317 3.00 45.34 34.70
N ASN A 318 2.42 44.16 34.45
CA ASN A 318 1.40 43.96 33.40
C ASN A 318 0.10 43.31 33.92
N LYS A 319 -0.94 44.13 34.07
CA LYS A 319 -2.27 43.72 34.55
C LYS A 319 -2.95 42.67 33.67
N ASN A 320 -2.74 42.71 32.35
CA ASN A 320 -3.33 41.72 31.44
C ASN A 320 -2.69 40.35 31.62
N LYS A 321 -1.35 40.27 31.69
CA LYS A 321 -0.63 39.01 31.98
C LYS A 321 -1.07 38.42 33.32
N LYS A 322 -1.22 39.26 34.36
CA LYS A 322 -1.74 38.85 35.66
C LYS A 322 -3.16 38.27 35.60
N ASN A 323 -4.03 38.87 34.79
CA ASN A 323 -5.40 38.39 34.60
C ASN A 323 -5.42 37.05 33.86
N GLU A 324 -4.65 36.87 32.79
CA GLU A 324 -4.56 35.60 32.06
C GLU A 324 -4.15 34.42 32.97
N LEU A 325 -3.12 34.61 33.82
CA LEU A 325 -2.73 33.58 34.80
C LEU A 325 -3.82 33.29 35.84
N ARG A 326 -4.59 34.32 36.25
CA ARG A 326 -5.73 34.12 37.16
C ARG A 326 -6.84 33.32 36.52
N GLU A 327 -7.21 33.62 35.28
CA GLU A 327 -8.25 32.88 34.57
C GLU A 327 -7.80 31.44 34.32
N CYS A 328 -6.54 31.22 33.90
CA CYS A 328 -5.96 29.89 33.80
C CYS A 328 -6.06 29.08 35.11
N TYR A 329 -5.75 29.71 36.26
CA TYR A 329 -5.92 29.07 37.57
C TYR A 329 -7.38 28.74 37.90
N LYS A 330 -8.31 29.66 37.62
CA LYS A 330 -9.75 29.43 37.87
C LYS A 330 -10.29 28.29 37.00
N ASP A 331 -9.95 28.29 35.71
CA ASP A 331 -10.38 27.26 34.77
C ASP A 331 -9.82 25.90 35.16
N LEU A 332 -8.54 25.83 35.54
CA LEU A 332 -7.93 24.59 36.03
C LEU A 332 -8.64 24.09 37.30
N LYS A 333 -8.91 24.97 38.25
CA LYS A 333 -9.63 24.61 39.48
C LYS A 333 -11.04 24.10 39.18
N ARG A 334 -11.77 24.80 38.31
CA ARG A 334 -13.11 24.38 37.86
C ARG A 334 -13.05 23.00 37.20
N PHE A 335 -12.11 22.80 36.30
CA PHE A 335 -11.90 21.51 35.63
C PHE A 335 -11.63 20.40 36.66
N CYS A 336 -10.71 20.60 37.61
CA CYS A 336 -10.41 19.64 38.67
C CYS A 336 -11.65 19.25 39.48
N LYS A 337 -12.54 20.21 39.78
CA LYS A 337 -13.82 19.94 40.44
C LYS A 337 -14.76 19.10 39.59
N GLU A 338 -14.90 19.42 38.31
CA GLU A 338 -15.79 18.70 37.38
C GLU A 338 -15.34 17.23 37.17
N VAL A 339 -14.03 16.95 37.19
CA VAL A 339 -13.48 15.59 37.04
C VAL A 339 -13.23 14.87 38.37
N GLY A 340 -13.65 15.43 39.50
CA GLY A 340 -13.57 14.79 40.82
C GLY A 340 -12.16 14.73 41.43
N LEU A 341 -11.23 15.58 40.99
CA LEU A 341 -9.87 15.70 41.55
C LEU A 341 -9.79 16.66 42.75
N ASP A 342 -10.85 17.43 43.01
CA ASP A 342 -10.93 18.45 44.08
C ASP A 342 -11.36 17.85 45.44
N ALA A 343 -11.33 16.51 45.56
CA ALA A 343 -11.65 15.76 46.78
C ALA A 343 -10.39 15.12 47.38
N GLN A 344 -9.50 15.95 47.90
CA GLN A 344 -8.55 15.59 48.97
C GLN A 344 -8.21 16.83 49.80
#